data_AF-A0A286D9Q5-F1
#
_entry.id   AF-A0A286D9Q5-F1
#
_cell.length_a   1.000
_cell.length_b   1.000
_cell.length_c   1.000
_cell.angle_alpha   90.00
_cell.angle_beta   90.00
_cell.angle_gamma   90.00
#
_symmetry.space_group_name_H-M   'P 1'
#
loop_
_entity.id
_entity.type
_entity.pdbx_description
1 polymer ?
#
loop_
_entity_poly.entity_id
_entity_poly.type
_entity_poly.pdbx_seq_one_letter_code
_entity_poly.pdbx_strand_id
1 'polypeptide(L)'
;MSTSANHTAKAIAALIADATSVAVLTGAGMSAESGIPTFRGQHDSLWSRFDPQQLASADGWRADKALVWGWYRWRMALVQQAQPHAGHYALAELDPPRWRNKWRQWHRGQPRKLLC
;
A
#
# COMPACT_ATOMS: atom_id res chain seq x y z
N MET A 1 -22.44 18.18 4.93
CA MET A 1 -22.84 18.01 3.52
C MET A 1 -21.58 17.66 2.73
N SER A 2 -21.36 16.38 2.42
CA SER A 2 -20.15 15.92 1.74
C SER A 2 -20.35 16.03 0.23
N THR A 3 -19.83 17.10 -0.37
CA THR A 3 -19.77 17.24 -1.84
C THR A 3 -18.68 16.31 -2.36
N SER A 4 -19.07 15.13 -2.86
CA SER A 4 -18.21 14.32 -3.72
C SER A 4 -18.05 15.05 -5.05
N ALA A 5 -17.07 15.92 -5.16
CA ALA A 5 -16.71 16.52 -6.45
C ALA A 5 -16.04 15.44 -7.31
N ASN A 6 -16.69 15.05 -8.41
CA ASN A 6 -16.10 14.21 -9.44
C ASN A 6 -15.02 15.01 -10.16
N HIS A 7 -13.76 14.80 -9.78
CA HIS A 7 -12.63 15.39 -10.46
C HIS A 7 -12.21 14.49 -11.62
N THR A 8 -11.95 15.07 -12.79
CA THR A 8 -11.38 14.33 -13.92
C THR A 8 -9.89 14.06 -13.67
N ALA A 9 -9.33 13.02 -14.28
CA ALA A 9 -7.91 12.72 -14.18
C ALA A 9 -7.02 13.91 -14.59
N LYS A 10 -7.44 14.68 -15.61
CA LYS A 10 -6.74 15.88 -16.08
C LYS A 10 -6.74 16.99 -15.02
N ALA A 11 -7.85 17.20 -14.31
CA ALA A 11 -7.92 18.18 -13.24
C ALA A 11 -7.01 17.80 -12.06
N ILE A 12 -6.99 16.51 -11.69
CA ILE A 12 -6.11 16.00 -10.63
C ILE A 12 -4.63 16.17 -11.03
N ALA A 13 -4.27 15.87 -12.28
CA ALA A 13 -2.90 16.04 -12.77
C ALA A 13 -2.43 17.50 -12.68
N ALA A 14 -3.29 18.47 -12.99
CA ALA A 14 -2.97 19.89 -12.85
C ALA A 14 -2.72 20.28 -11.37
N LEU A 15 -3.57 19.81 -10.45
CA LEU A 15 -3.39 20.03 -9.02
C LEU A 15 -2.08 19.42 -8.50
N ILE A 16 -1.72 18.23 -8.96
CA ILE A 16 -0.46 17.56 -8.62
C ILE A 16 0.76 18.33 -9.16
N ALA A 17 0.67 18.90 -10.37
CA ALA A 17 1.76 19.67 -10.97
C ALA A 17 2.10 20.92 -10.14
N ASP A 18 1.07 21.63 -9.67
CA ASP A 18 1.19 22.85 -8.86
C ASP A 18 1.49 22.57 -7.38
N ALA A 19 1.26 21.34 -6.90
CA ALA A 19 1.48 20.98 -5.51
C ALA A 19 2.97 21.06 -5.12
N THR A 20 3.23 21.68 -3.97
CA THR A 20 4.57 21.76 -3.37
C THR A 20 4.96 20.47 -2.63
N SER A 21 3.98 19.66 -2.26
CA SER A 21 4.12 18.35 -1.62
C SER A 21 2.89 17.50 -1.93
N VAL A 22 3.11 16.22 -2.20
CA VAL A 22 2.04 15.23 -2.44
C VAL A 22 2.26 14.05 -1.51
N ALA A 23 1.18 13.64 -0.84
CA ALA A 23 1.14 12.41 -0.05
C ALA A 23 0.21 11.42 -0.76
N VAL A 24 0.67 10.18 -0.92
CA VAL A 24 -0.11 9.11 -1.54
C VAL A 24 -0.49 8.11 -0.45
N LEU A 25 -1.79 8.02 -0.15
CA LEU A 25 -2.33 7.01 0.75
C LEU A 25 -2.91 5.87 -0.08
N THR A 26 -2.27 4.70 -0.02
CA THR A 26 -2.71 3.50 -0.75
C THR A 26 -3.17 2.42 0.23
N GLY A 27 -4.00 1.50 -0.27
CA GLY A 27 -4.40 0.30 0.45
C GLY A 27 -4.35 -0.91 -0.47
N ALA A 28 -4.88 -2.05 -0.01
CA ALA A 28 -4.86 -3.31 -0.77
C ALA A 28 -5.49 -3.19 -2.17
N GLY A 29 -6.41 -2.24 -2.38
CA GLY A 29 -7.01 -1.98 -3.70
C GLY A 29 -5.99 -1.57 -4.77
N MET A 30 -4.90 -0.89 -4.39
CA MET A 30 -3.80 -0.56 -5.33
C MET A 30 -3.15 -1.84 -5.90
N SER A 31 -3.21 -2.96 -5.19
CA SER A 31 -2.59 -4.21 -5.63
C SER A 31 -3.57 -5.18 -6.30
N ALA A 32 -4.86 -4.85 -6.36
CA ALA A 32 -5.88 -5.74 -6.92
C ALA A 32 -5.65 -6.02 -8.42
N GLU A 33 -5.29 -4.98 -9.19
CA GLU A 33 -4.96 -5.10 -10.62
C GLU A 33 -3.66 -5.88 -10.88
N SER A 34 -2.80 -6.01 -9.87
CA SER A 34 -1.62 -6.89 -9.90
C SER A 34 -1.95 -8.36 -9.57
N GLY A 35 -3.23 -8.71 -9.40
CA GLY A 35 -3.66 -10.06 -9.06
C GLY A 35 -3.47 -10.43 -7.59
N ILE A 36 -3.18 -9.47 -6.71
CA ILE A 36 -3.05 -9.72 -5.27
C ILE A 36 -4.45 -9.65 -4.62
N PRO A 37 -4.94 -10.72 -3.98
CA PRO A 37 -6.25 -10.72 -3.34
C PRO A 37 -6.37 -9.63 -2.27
N THR A 38 -7.46 -8.89 -2.29
CA THR A 38 -7.76 -7.88 -1.27
C THR A 38 -8.34 -8.53 -0.02
N PHE A 39 -8.19 -7.84 1.12
CA PHE A 39 -8.73 -8.30 2.39
C PHE A 39 -10.25 -8.17 2.49
N ARG A 40 -10.82 -7.12 1.88
CA ARG A 40 -12.24 -6.77 1.93
C ARG A 40 -12.71 -6.43 0.50
N GLY A 41 -13.94 -6.77 0.13
CA GLY A 41 -14.48 -6.48 -1.20
C GLY A 41 -15.69 -7.35 -1.54
N GLN A 42 -16.27 -7.14 -2.72
CA GLN A 42 -17.50 -7.78 -3.17
C GLN A 42 -17.30 -9.23 -3.66
N HIS A 43 -16.11 -9.57 -4.19
CA HIS A 43 -15.83 -10.91 -4.73
C HIS A 43 -14.50 -11.44 -4.18
N ASP A 44 -14.53 -12.68 -3.69
CA ASP A 44 -13.37 -13.50 -3.28
C ASP A 44 -12.34 -12.83 -2.38
N SER A 45 -12.78 -11.91 -1.52
CA SER A 45 -11.91 -11.27 -0.53
C SER A 45 -11.37 -12.29 0.47
N LEU A 46 -10.17 -12.03 1.01
CA LEU A 46 -9.58 -12.96 1.98
C LEU A 46 -10.47 -13.15 3.22
N TRP A 47 -11.09 -12.09 3.74
CA TRP A 47 -11.93 -12.17 4.94
C TRP A 47 -13.32 -12.75 4.74
N SER A 48 -13.76 -12.96 3.49
CA SER A 48 -14.97 -13.78 3.24
C SER A 48 -14.66 -15.28 3.23
N ARG A 49 -13.37 -15.67 3.19
CA ARG A 49 -12.92 -17.07 3.12
C ARG A 49 -12.17 -17.54 4.36
N PHE A 50 -11.59 -16.60 5.10
CA PHE A 50 -10.68 -16.85 6.19
C PHE A 50 -11.05 -15.97 7.39
N ASP A 51 -11.01 -16.53 8.60
CA ASP A 51 -11.30 -15.75 9.81
C ASP A 51 -10.10 -14.85 10.19
N PRO A 52 -10.26 -13.51 10.15
CA PRO A 52 -9.19 -12.60 10.54
C PRO A 52 -8.81 -12.73 12.03
N GLN A 53 -9.72 -13.13 12.92
CA GLN A 53 -9.38 -13.33 14.33
C GLN A 53 -8.43 -14.52 14.53
N GLN A 54 -8.58 -15.57 13.72
CA GLN A 54 -7.69 -16.72 13.75
C GLN A 54 -6.32 -16.39 13.14
N LEU A 55 -6.28 -15.58 12.08
CA LEU A 55 -5.08 -15.45 11.23
C LEU A 55 -4.28 -14.16 11.42
N ALA A 56 -4.91 -13.09 11.90
CA ALA A 56 -4.33 -11.76 11.98
C ALA A 56 -4.51 -11.12 13.38
N SER A 57 -4.56 -11.93 14.43
CA SER A 57 -4.60 -11.49 15.83
C SER A 57 -3.50 -12.11 16.67
N ALA A 58 -3.17 -11.46 17.79
CA ALA A 58 -2.19 -11.98 18.74
C ALA A 58 -2.67 -13.27 19.42
N ASP A 59 -3.99 -13.42 19.64
CA ASP A 59 -4.59 -14.63 20.21
C ASP A 59 -4.54 -15.80 19.21
N GLY A 60 -4.90 -15.54 17.94
CA GLY A 60 -4.80 -16.53 16.87
C GLY A 60 -3.37 -17.04 16.68
N TRP A 61 -2.39 -16.13 16.74
CA TRP A 61 -0.97 -16.51 16.74
C TRP A 61 -0.57 -17.39 17.92
N ARG A 62 -1.04 -17.08 19.14
CA ARG A 62 -0.74 -17.90 20.31
C ARG A 62 -1.41 -19.28 20.24
N ALA A 63 -2.62 -19.34 19.68
CA ALA A 63 -3.39 -20.56 19.56
C ALA A 63 -2.79 -21.52 18.53
N ASP A 64 -2.42 -21.04 17.33
CA ASP A 64 -1.86 -21.88 16.28
C ASP A 64 -0.86 -21.11 15.39
N LYS A 65 0.42 -21.14 15.78
CA LYS A 65 1.51 -20.51 15.03
C LYS A 65 1.72 -21.14 13.66
N ALA A 66 1.49 -22.45 13.52
CA ALA A 66 1.76 -23.18 12.29
C ALA A 66 0.74 -22.81 11.21
N LEU A 67 -0.53 -22.71 11.58
CA LEU A 67 -1.60 -22.21 10.72
C LEU A 67 -1.32 -20.78 10.26
N VAL A 68 -1.05 -19.87 11.20
CA VAL A 68 -0.79 -18.46 10.87
C VAL A 68 0.42 -18.34 9.94
N TRP A 69 1.54 -18.99 10.27
CA TRP A 69 2.71 -18.98 9.41
C TRP A 69 2.44 -19.57 8.03
N GLY A 70 1.76 -20.73 7.97
CA GLY A 70 1.42 -21.38 6.71
C GLY A 70 0.59 -20.49 5.80
N TRP A 71 -0.41 -19.81 6.37
CA TRP A 71 -1.26 -18.87 5.64
C TRP A 71 -0.47 -17.65 5.12
N TYR A 72 0.40 -17.05 5.93
CA TYR A 72 1.25 -15.95 5.47
C TYR A 72 2.27 -16.38 4.42
N ARG A 73 2.84 -17.60 4.53
CA ARG A 73 3.73 -18.15 3.49
C ARG A 73 3.01 -18.34 2.16
N TRP A 74 1.79 -18.88 2.19
CA TRP A 74 0.95 -18.98 0.99
C TRP A 74 0.70 -17.60 0.37
N ARG A 75 0.37 -16.59 1.17
CA ARG A 75 0.21 -15.21 0.68
C ARG A 75 1.48 -14.64 0.07
N MET A 76 2.64 -14.88 0.70
CA MET A 76 3.92 -14.44 0.15
C MET A 76 4.19 -15.05 -1.22
N ALA A 77 3.87 -16.34 -1.41
CA ALA A 77 4.02 -17.00 -2.71
C ALA A 77 3.14 -16.38 -3.80
N LEU A 78 1.92 -15.93 -3.47
CA LEU A 78 1.06 -15.18 -4.40
C LEU A 78 1.68 -13.82 -4.77
N VAL A 79 2.16 -13.07 -3.77
CA VAL A 79 2.77 -11.75 -3.99
C VAL A 79 4.05 -11.86 -4.83
N GLN A 80 4.84 -12.92 -4.65
CA GLN A 80 6.05 -13.16 -5.44
C GLN A 80 5.78 -13.34 -6.95
N GLN A 81 4.58 -13.76 -7.33
CA GLN A 81 4.18 -13.93 -8.73
C GLN A 81 3.60 -12.65 -9.34
N ALA A 82 3.21 -11.68 -8.50
CA ALA A 82 2.61 -10.44 -8.95
C ALA A 82 3.65 -9.51 -9.58
N GLN A 83 3.21 -8.72 -10.56
CA GLN A 83 4.00 -7.65 -11.16
C GLN A 83 3.34 -6.29 -10.91
N PRO A 84 4.10 -5.20 -10.75
CA PRO A 84 3.52 -3.86 -10.68
C PRO A 84 2.71 -3.56 -11.95
N HIS A 85 1.51 -3.00 -11.80
CA HIS A 85 0.70 -2.50 -12.93
C HIS A 85 0.92 -0.99 -13.15
N ALA A 86 0.27 -0.43 -14.18
CA ALA A 86 0.42 0.97 -14.59
C ALA A 86 0.25 1.99 -13.44
N GLY A 87 -0.62 1.72 -12.46
CA GLY A 87 -0.80 2.59 -11.30
C GLY A 87 0.45 2.70 -10.43
N HIS A 88 1.17 1.60 -10.20
CA HIS A 88 2.42 1.62 -9.43
C HIS A 88 3.52 2.40 -10.17
N TYR A 89 3.63 2.21 -11.48
CA TYR A 89 4.60 2.95 -12.30
C TYR A 89 4.28 4.45 -12.33
N ALA A 90 3.00 4.82 -12.49
CA ALA A 90 2.58 6.21 -12.43
C ALA A 90 2.97 6.87 -11.10
N LEU A 91 2.78 6.18 -9.97
CA LEU A 91 3.22 6.68 -8.65
C LEU A 91 4.75 6.79 -8.52
N ALA A 92 5.50 5.87 -9.13
CA ALA A 92 6.96 5.94 -9.15
C ALA A 92 7.48 7.11 -10.00
N GLU A 93 6.81 7.41 -11.12
CA GLU A 93 7.11 8.54 -11.99
C GLU A 93 6.75 9.90 -11.37
N LEU A 94 5.83 9.90 -10.41
CA LEU A 94 5.50 11.09 -9.62
C LEU A 94 6.65 11.57 -8.71
N ASP A 95 7.86 11.00 -8.70
CA ASP A 95 9.01 11.55 -7.95
C ASP A 95 9.89 12.50 -8.82
N PRO A 96 9.51 13.77 -9.02
CA PRO A 96 10.35 14.72 -9.74
C PRO A 96 11.60 15.08 -8.92
N PRO A 97 12.71 15.47 -9.59
CA PRO A 97 13.95 15.89 -8.93
C PRO A 97 13.79 16.92 -7.80
N ARG A 98 12.76 17.78 -7.90
CA ARG A 98 12.42 18.77 -6.87
C ARG A 98 12.01 18.16 -5.52
N TRP A 99 11.34 17.02 -5.51
CA TRP A 99 10.88 16.34 -4.28
C TRP A 99 11.98 15.48 -3.68
N ARG A 100 12.75 14.80 -4.54
CA ARG A 100 13.93 14.01 -4.15
C ARG A 100 14.98 14.83 -3.37
N ASN A 101 15.15 16.11 -3.71
CA ASN A 101 16.06 17.01 -2.99
C ASN A 101 15.54 17.41 -1.60
N LYS A 102 14.22 17.59 -1.42
CA LYS A 102 13.60 17.85 -0.11
C LYS A 102 13.70 16.62 0.81
N TRP A 103 13.42 15.42 0.31
CA TRP A 103 13.58 14.18 1.07
C TRP A 103 15.03 13.96 1.54
N ARG A 104 16.02 14.16 0.66
CA ARG A 104 17.44 14.07 1.03
C ARG A 104 17.89 15.16 2.01
N GLN A 105 17.28 16.35 1.98
CA GLN A 105 17.55 17.39 2.97
C GLN A 105 16.95 17.05 4.34
N TRP A 106 15.73 16.51 4.37
CA TRP A 106 15.08 16.06 5.61
C TRP A 106 15.91 15.00 6.36
N HIS A 107 16.47 14.02 5.64
CA HIS A 107 17.34 13.00 6.25
C HIS A 107 18.75 13.47 6.61
N ARG A 108 19.22 14.60 6.08
CA ARG A 108 20.53 15.19 6.43
C ARG A 108 20.49 16.00 7.73
N GLY A 109 19.30 16.44 8.16
CA GLY A 109 19.10 17.18 9.43
C GLY A 109 18.73 16.31 10.63
N GLN A 110 18.54 15.00 10.45
CA GLN A 110 18.25 14.09 11.57
C GLN A 110 19.55 13.53 12.15
N PRO A 111 19.78 13.62 13.47
CA PRO A 111 20.91 12.95 14.09
C PRO A 111 20.80 11.46 13.79
N ARG A 112 21.85 10.88 13.20
CA ARG A 112 21.97 9.44 13.06
C ARG A 112 22.03 8.85 14.47
N LYS A 113 20.89 8.46 15.03
CA LYS A 113 20.88 7.47 16.10
C LYS A 113 21.34 6.17 15.45
N LEU A 114 22.64 5.91 15.54
CA LEU A 114 23.18 4.57 15.52
C LEU A 114 22.42 3.79 16.59
N LEU A 115 21.47 2.95 16.18
CA LEU A 115 21.03 1.87 17.03
C LEU A 115 22.12 0.79 16.97
N CYS A 116 22.70 0.55 18.14
CA CYS A 116 23.36 -0.70 18.49
C CYS A 116 22.35 -1.86 18.42
#